data_AF-A0AAU5Z2G9-F1
#
_entry.id   AF-A0AAU5Z2G9-F1
#
_cell.length_a   1.000
_cell.length_b   1.000
_cell.length_c   1.000
_cell.angle_alpha   90.00
_cell.angle_beta   90.00
_cell.angle_gamma   90.00
#
_symmetry.space_group_name_H-M   'P 1'
#
loop_
_entity.id
_entity.type
_entity.pdbx_description
1 polymer ?
#
loop_
_entity_poly.entity_id
_entity_poly.type
_entity_poly.pdbx_seq_one_letter_code
_entity_poly.pdbx_strand_id
1 'polypeptide(L)'
;MAIRTGQAAIDFAQGQVTNPSQDWFRQCLVFVRKCFNVGPLYGSAEKGYFGADFRHGTTGTPPLGVPVWWTNGGDGHVAISAGDGTCFSNDIKRHGKIDRVAISFITRSWGQQYRGWSEDVNGVRVFRPMAPPQMPVVDLSNVIDAARRDQFRPKGDGLHERDVLIVEKALRHQGLKPAEFVDGYAGTEFRKAYALFQKATVPPPFDGIPGITSLTKLGQRNGFRVVQ
;
A
#
# COMPACT_ATOMS: atom_id res chain seq x y z
N MET A 1 -0.63 13.17 -23.25
CA MET A 1 0.38 12.23 -22.71
C MET A 1 -0.10 11.72 -21.35
N ALA A 2 0.20 10.47 -20.99
CA ALA A 2 -0.25 9.86 -19.74
C ALA A 2 0.45 10.47 -18.51
N ILE A 3 -0.23 10.49 -17.36
CA ILE A 3 0.35 10.86 -16.07
C ILE A 3 1.40 9.81 -15.69
N ARG A 4 2.59 10.24 -15.23
CA ARG A 4 3.59 9.33 -14.64
C ARG A 4 3.33 9.23 -13.14
N THR A 5 3.48 8.04 -12.57
CA THR A 5 3.31 7.79 -11.13
C THR A 5 4.39 6.83 -10.64
N GLY A 6 4.67 6.82 -9.33
CA GLY A 6 5.63 5.88 -8.73
C GLY A 6 6.99 5.91 -9.43
N GLN A 7 7.49 4.73 -9.83
CA GLN A 7 8.81 4.60 -10.46
C GLN A 7 8.97 5.43 -11.73
N ALA A 8 7.95 5.53 -12.58
CA ALA A 8 8.05 6.29 -13.83
C ALA A 8 8.28 7.81 -13.59
N ALA A 9 7.78 8.35 -12.48
CA ALA A 9 8.05 9.74 -12.10
C ALA A 9 9.48 9.92 -11.57
N ILE A 10 10.00 8.91 -10.87
CA ILE A 10 11.38 8.87 -10.36
C ILE A 10 12.39 8.69 -11.49
N ASP A 11 12.10 7.86 -12.48
CA ASP A 11 12.98 7.68 -13.64
C ASP A 11 13.17 9.00 -14.40
N PHE A 12 12.10 9.79 -14.54
CA PHE A 12 12.19 11.15 -15.08
C PHE A 12 13.05 12.06 -14.20
N ALA A 13 12.83 12.06 -12.89
CA ALA A 13 13.61 12.87 -11.94
C ALA A 13 15.10 12.53 -11.98
N GLN A 14 15.43 11.24 -12.02
CA GLN A 14 16.79 10.73 -12.16
C GLN A 14 17.41 11.16 -13.49
N GLY A 15 16.64 11.15 -14.57
CA GLY A 15 17.05 11.69 -15.87
C GLY A 15 17.44 13.17 -15.80
N GLN A 16 16.78 13.98 -14.96
CA GLN A 16 17.15 15.39 -14.77
C GLN A 16 18.41 15.59 -13.93
N VAL A 17 18.84 14.58 -13.18
CA VAL A 17 20.15 14.60 -12.49
C VAL A 17 21.28 14.37 -13.48
N THR A 18 21.11 13.41 -14.39
CA THR A 18 22.16 12.96 -15.33
C THR A 18 22.21 13.78 -16.61
N ASN A 19 21.04 14.11 -17.18
CA ASN A 19 20.90 14.88 -18.41
C ASN A 19 19.77 15.93 -18.25
N PRO A 20 20.05 17.07 -17.60
CA PRO A 20 19.05 18.09 -17.33
C PRO A 20 18.50 18.67 -18.64
N SER A 21 17.18 18.58 -18.81
CA SER A 21 16.47 19.10 -19.99
C SER A 21 16.40 20.63 -20.05
N GLN A 22 16.67 21.29 -18.93
CA GLN A 22 16.71 22.74 -18.79
C GLN A 22 17.44 23.13 -17.50
N ASP A 23 17.67 24.43 -17.33
CA ASP A 23 17.95 25.00 -16.02
C ASP A 23 16.70 24.93 -15.12
N TRP A 24 16.89 24.43 -13.90
CA TRP A 24 15.85 24.25 -12.90
C TRP A 24 15.87 25.33 -11.79
N PHE A 25 16.65 26.39 -11.95
CA PHE A 25 16.75 27.45 -10.95
C PHE A 25 15.37 28.06 -10.63
N ARG A 26 14.95 27.98 -9.37
CA ARG A 26 13.63 28.41 -8.85
C ARG A 26 12.42 27.75 -9.52
N GLN A 27 12.61 26.60 -10.16
CA GLN A 27 11.57 25.88 -10.90
C GLN A 27 11.05 24.65 -10.13
N CYS A 28 11.08 24.63 -8.79
CA CYS A 28 10.77 23.45 -7.98
C CYS A 28 9.40 22.83 -8.30
N LEU A 29 8.34 23.65 -8.35
CA LEU A 29 7.00 23.18 -8.72
C LEU A 29 6.90 22.74 -10.18
N VAL A 30 7.62 23.42 -11.07
CA VAL A 30 7.66 23.05 -12.50
C VAL A 30 8.39 21.73 -12.72
N PHE A 31 9.48 21.50 -11.98
CA PHE A 31 10.21 20.23 -11.96
C PHE A 31 9.29 19.10 -11.49
N VAL A 32 8.67 19.25 -10.31
CA VAL A 32 7.82 18.20 -9.73
C VAL A 32 6.61 17.89 -10.61
N ARG A 33 5.89 18.90 -11.12
CA ARG A 33 4.78 18.62 -12.05
C ARG A 33 5.27 17.96 -13.35
N LYS A 34 6.47 18.28 -13.83
CA LYS A 34 7.06 17.63 -15.02
C LYS A 34 7.46 16.18 -14.76
N CYS A 35 7.89 15.82 -13.54
CA CYS A 35 8.08 14.41 -13.15
C CYS A 35 6.80 13.60 -13.39
N PHE A 36 5.66 14.13 -12.94
CA PHE A 36 4.34 13.50 -13.08
C PHE A 36 3.67 13.71 -14.45
N ASN A 37 4.25 14.54 -15.32
CA ASN A 37 3.63 14.98 -16.56
C ASN A 37 2.26 15.67 -16.34
N VAL A 38 2.20 16.53 -15.33
CA VAL A 38 1.01 17.31 -14.92
C VAL A 38 1.14 18.77 -15.40
N GLY A 39 0.01 19.34 -15.84
CA GLY A 39 -0.10 20.73 -16.29
C GLY A 39 0.16 21.76 -15.17
N PRO A 40 0.47 23.02 -15.52
CA PRO A 40 0.60 24.09 -14.53
C PRO A 40 -0.77 24.45 -13.92
N LEU A 41 -0.78 24.88 -12.66
CA LEU A 41 -1.97 25.43 -11.99
C LEU A 41 -1.59 26.53 -10.99
N TYR A 42 -0.70 26.20 -10.06
CA TYR A 42 -0.26 27.14 -9.01
C TYR A 42 1.05 27.84 -9.39
N GLY A 43 1.19 29.10 -8.94
CA GLY A 43 2.37 29.92 -9.20
C GLY A 43 3.54 29.70 -8.23
N SER A 44 3.32 28.99 -7.12
CA SER A 44 4.37 28.69 -6.12
C SER A 44 4.12 27.34 -5.45
N ALA A 45 5.17 26.75 -4.87
CA ALA A 45 5.08 25.48 -4.17
C ALA A 45 4.18 25.58 -2.93
N GLU A 46 4.23 26.70 -2.21
CA GLU A 46 3.37 26.95 -1.05
C GLU A 46 1.88 26.97 -1.44
N LYS A 47 1.52 27.66 -2.53
CA LYS A 47 0.16 27.61 -3.08
C LYS A 47 -0.22 26.20 -3.53
N GLY A 48 0.74 25.47 -4.12
CA GLY A 48 0.57 24.06 -4.47
C GLY A 48 0.23 23.17 -3.28
N TYR A 49 0.95 23.34 -2.16
CA TYR A 49 0.66 22.63 -0.93
C TYR A 49 -0.73 22.99 -0.37
N PHE A 50 -1.08 24.28 -0.31
CA PHE A 50 -2.37 24.67 0.25
C PHE A 50 -3.55 24.24 -0.61
N GLY A 51 -3.36 24.16 -1.93
CA GLY A 51 -4.35 23.67 -2.88
C GLY A 51 -4.30 22.17 -3.17
N ALA A 52 -3.53 21.37 -2.41
CA ALA A 52 -3.55 19.92 -2.47
C ALA A 52 -4.63 19.35 -1.53
N ASP A 53 -5.42 18.40 -2.03
CA ASP A 53 -6.57 17.85 -1.29
C ASP A 53 -6.15 16.70 -0.36
N PHE A 54 -5.17 15.89 -0.77
CA PHE A 54 -4.80 14.63 -0.12
C PHE A 54 -3.44 14.75 0.55
N ARG A 55 -3.37 15.58 1.58
CA ARG A 55 -2.14 15.86 2.32
C ARG A 55 -1.95 14.89 3.48
N HIS A 56 -0.70 14.55 3.70
CA HIS A 56 -0.20 13.73 4.79
C HIS A 56 0.84 14.53 5.56
N GLY A 57 0.82 14.40 6.89
CA GLY A 57 1.74 15.10 7.77
C GLY A 57 3.19 14.61 7.65
N THR A 58 4.01 14.98 8.63
CA THR A 58 5.46 14.69 8.62
C THR A 58 5.83 13.33 9.20
N THR A 59 4.85 12.54 9.63
CA THR A 59 5.07 11.23 10.26
C THR A 59 5.41 10.16 9.22
N GLY A 60 6.45 9.38 9.52
CA GLY A 60 6.87 8.26 8.69
C GLY A 60 7.64 8.69 7.43
N THR A 61 7.94 7.70 6.59
CA THR A 61 8.66 7.92 5.33
C THR A 61 7.65 8.13 4.20
N PRO A 62 7.71 9.26 3.47
CA PRO A 62 6.85 9.49 2.32
C PRO A 62 7.05 8.39 1.25
N PRO A 63 5.98 7.87 0.62
CA PRO A 63 6.10 6.85 -0.42
C PRO A 63 6.97 7.27 -1.60
N LEU A 64 7.39 6.30 -2.40
CA LEU A 64 8.11 6.56 -3.65
C LEU A 64 7.19 7.29 -4.64
N GLY A 65 7.69 8.39 -5.23
CA GLY A 65 6.98 9.10 -6.29
C GLY A 65 5.82 9.95 -5.78
N VAL A 66 5.95 10.56 -4.60
CA VAL A 66 5.00 11.57 -4.09
C VAL A 66 5.65 12.95 -3.98
N PRO A 67 4.92 14.05 -4.19
CA PRO A 67 5.40 15.39 -3.86
C PRO A 67 5.56 15.55 -2.34
N VAL A 68 6.70 16.12 -1.93
CA VAL A 68 7.01 16.51 -0.54
C VAL A 68 7.15 18.02 -0.46
N TRP A 69 6.59 18.63 0.58
CA TRP A 69 6.31 20.07 0.62
C TRP A 69 6.96 20.78 1.81
N TRP A 70 7.39 22.01 1.57
CA TRP A 70 7.81 22.98 2.58
C TRP A 70 7.12 24.32 2.36
N THR A 71 6.89 25.03 3.46
CA THR A 71 6.34 26.40 3.45
C THR A 71 7.24 27.34 4.22
N ASN A 72 7.22 28.61 3.85
CA ASN A 72 8.00 29.67 4.50
C ASN A 72 7.29 31.04 4.50
N GLY A 73 6.01 31.11 4.12
CA GLY A 73 5.27 32.36 3.97
C GLY A 73 5.56 33.09 2.65
N GLY A 74 6.16 32.38 1.68
CA GLY A 74 6.57 32.91 0.38
C GLY A 74 6.37 31.88 -0.74
N ASP A 75 7.41 31.62 -1.54
CA ASP A 75 7.32 30.66 -2.65
C ASP A 75 7.17 29.20 -2.14
N GLY A 76 7.63 28.90 -0.92
CA GLY A 76 7.76 27.55 -0.38
C GLY A 76 8.75 26.68 -1.16
N HIS A 77 8.67 25.37 -0.96
CA HIS A 77 9.44 24.41 -1.76
C HIS A 77 8.68 23.10 -1.98
N VAL A 78 8.96 22.44 -3.09
CA VAL A 78 8.46 21.09 -3.37
C VAL A 78 9.54 20.26 -4.05
N ALA A 79 9.64 19.00 -3.64
CA ALA A 79 10.51 18.00 -4.23
C ALA A 79 9.73 16.69 -4.46
N ILE A 80 10.33 15.70 -5.11
CA ILE A 80 9.71 14.37 -5.29
C ILE A 80 10.44 13.32 -4.45
N SER A 81 9.70 12.60 -3.61
CA SER A 81 10.21 11.56 -2.71
C SER A 81 10.71 10.33 -3.47
N ALA A 82 11.89 9.83 -3.11
CA ALA A 82 12.42 8.56 -3.63
C ALA A 82 11.96 7.33 -2.82
N GLY A 83 11.15 7.51 -1.77
CA GLY A 83 10.57 6.42 -0.98
C GLY A 83 11.44 5.89 0.17
N ASP A 84 12.67 6.39 0.31
CA ASP A 84 13.65 5.94 1.30
C ASP A 84 14.10 7.08 2.24
N GLY A 85 13.26 8.11 2.39
CA GLY A 85 13.58 9.31 3.17
C GLY A 85 14.44 10.33 2.43
N THR A 86 14.80 10.04 1.17
CA THR A 86 15.44 11.01 0.26
C THR A 86 14.45 11.54 -0.78
N CYS A 87 14.84 12.61 -1.47
CA CYS A 87 14.07 13.24 -2.53
C CYS A 87 14.99 13.80 -3.61
N PHE A 88 14.42 14.03 -4.80
CA PHE A 88 15.05 14.79 -5.87
C PHE A 88 14.56 16.24 -5.81
N SER A 89 15.50 17.18 -5.71
CA SER A 89 15.22 18.61 -5.54
C SER A 89 16.15 19.45 -6.42
N ASN A 90 15.65 20.57 -6.93
CA ASN A 90 16.49 21.60 -7.53
C ASN A 90 17.24 22.41 -6.47
N ASP A 91 18.32 23.08 -6.90
CA ASP A 91 19.01 24.19 -6.20
C ASP A 91 19.60 23.86 -4.82
N ILE A 92 19.67 22.59 -4.43
CA ILE A 92 20.06 22.19 -3.06
C ILE A 92 21.56 21.96 -2.87
N LYS A 93 22.25 21.37 -3.86
CA LYS A 93 23.72 21.28 -3.85
C LYS A 93 24.34 22.10 -4.96
N ARG A 94 23.68 22.12 -6.12
CA ARG A 94 24.17 22.79 -7.33
C ARG A 94 23.09 23.73 -7.86
N HIS A 95 23.48 24.97 -8.11
CA HIS A 95 22.60 25.98 -8.71
C HIS A 95 22.03 25.50 -10.05
N GLY A 96 20.72 25.55 -10.21
CA GLY A 96 20.01 25.20 -11.44
C GLY A 96 19.94 23.70 -11.76
N LYS A 97 20.43 22.83 -10.87
CA LYS A 97 20.49 21.37 -11.09
C LYS A 97 19.60 20.61 -10.12
N ILE A 98 19.23 19.39 -10.51
CA ILE A 98 18.55 18.43 -9.66
C ILE A 98 19.57 17.57 -8.93
N ASP A 99 19.39 17.44 -7.62
CA ASP A 99 20.21 16.60 -6.75
C ASP A 99 19.31 15.68 -5.92
N ARG A 100 19.81 14.45 -5.69
CA ARG A 100 19.21 13.55 -4.71
C ARG A 100 19.79 13.82 -3.33
N VAL A 101 18.93 14.14 -2.36
CA VAL A 101 19.31 14.51 -0.99
C VAL A 101 18.31 13.95 0.02
N ALA A 102 18.71 13.82 1.28
CA ALA A 102 17.76 13.53 2.36
C ALA A 102 16.70 14.64 2.44
N ILE A 103 15.43 14.30 2.67
CA ILE A 103 14.35 15.29 2.88
C ILE A 103 14.72 16.24 4.03
N SER A 104 15.28 15.69 5.11
CA SER A 104 15.72 16.47 6.27
C SER A 104 16.89 17.42 5.97
N PHE A 105 17.66 17.20 4.89
CA PHE A 105 18.74 18.09 4.49
C PHE A 105 18.20 19.44 4.02
N ILE A 106 17.12 19.45 3.22
CA ILE A 106 16.46 20.68 2.74
C ILE A 106 15.99 21.54 3.93
N THR A 107 15.30 20.92 4.89
CA THR A 107 14.84 21.59 6.11
C THR A 107 15.99 22.27 6.86
N ARG A 108 17.11 21.55 7.06
CA ARG A 108 18.27 22.08 7.79
C ARG A 108 19.01 23.15 7.01
N SER A 109 19.19 22.98 5.70
CA SER A 109 19.99 23.87 4.87
C SER A 109 19.30 25.20 4.60
N TRP A 110 17.97 25.23 4.52
CA TRP A 110 17.22 26.44 4.14
C TRP A 110 16.30 26.98 5.23
N GLY A 111 16.19 26.31 6.38
CA GLY A 111 15.32 26.72 7.48
C GLY A 111 13.83 26.72 7.14
N GLN A 112 13.41 26.00 6.08
CA GLN A 112 11.99 25.94 5.68
C GLN A 112 11.21 24.94 6.54
N GLN A 113 9.91 25.19 6.72
CA GLN A 113 9.05 24.30 7.50
C GLN A 113 8.55 23.14 6.64
N TYR A 114 9.02 21.93 6.94
CA TYR A 114 8.52 20.70 6.29
C TYR A 114 7.07 20.43 6.69
N ARG A 115 6.22 20.20 5.69
CA ARG A 115 4.77 19.99 5.87
C ARG A 115 4.31 18.55 5.64
N GLY A 116 5.19 17.70 5.11
CA GLY A 116 4.84 16.33 4.74
C GLY A 116 4.73 16.17 3.23
N TRP A 117 3.78 15.35 2.79
CA TRP A 117 3.62 14.97 1.39
C TRP A 117 2.15 14.99 0.99
N SER A 118 1.87 14.94 -0.32
CA SER A 118 0.49 14.80 -0.81
C SER A 118 0.37 13.71 -1.86
N GLU A 119 -0.84 13.24 -2.07
CA GLU A 119 -1.11 12.26 -3.11
C GLU A 119 -1.41 12.88 -4.47
N ASP A 120 -1.61 14.19 -4.48
CA ASP A 120 -1.98 15.00 -5.63
C ASP A 120 -1.07 16.22 -5.77
N VAL A 121 -0.97 16.70 -7.01
CA VAL A 121 -0.32 17.97 -7.35
C VAL A 121 -1.14 18.64 -8.44
N ASN A 122 -1.39 19.95 -8.29
CA ASN A 122 -2.19 20.73 -9.24
C ASN A 122 -3.57 20.10 -9.54
N GLY A 123 -4.24 19.54 -8.52
CA GLY A 123 -5.56 18.89 -8.66
C GLY A 123 -5.54 17.53 -9.36
N VAL A 124 -4.37 17.00 -9.71
CA VAL A 124 -4.23 15.66 -10.32
C VAL A 124 -3.69 14.68 -9.28
N ARG A 125 -4.43 13.59 -9.05
CA ARG A 125 -4.00 12.48 -8.20
C ARG A 125 -2.82 11.73 -8.86
N VAL A 126 -1.63 11.83 -8.27
CA VAL A 126 -0.36 11.24 -8.77
C VAL A 126 0.11 10.05 -7.95
N PHE A 127 -0.52 9.83 -6.80
CA PHE A 127 -0.34 8.66 -5.97
C PHE A 127 -1.71 8.17 -5.54
N ARG A 128 -1.90 6.86 -5.61
CA ARG A 128 -3.00 6.19 -4.95
C ARG A 128 -2.34 5.16 -4.06
N PRO A 129 -2.49 5.24 -2.73
CA PRO A 129 -2.18 4.12 -1.87
C PRO A 129 -2.84 2.91 -2.51
N MET A 130 -2.13 1.78 -2.58
CA MET A 130 -2.88 0.54 -2.66
C MET A 130 -3.92 0.63 -1.55
N ALA A 131 -5.19 0.41 -1.88
CA ALA A 131 -6.21 0.33 -0.86
C ALA A 131 -5.62 -0.53 0.27
N PRO A 132 -5.66 -0.08 1.54
CA PRO A 132 -5.19 -0.93 2.63
C PRO A 132 -5.81 -2.30 2.38
N PRO A 133 -5.03 -3.40 2.42
CA PRO A 133 -5.54 -4.71 2.06
C PRO A 133 -6.84 -4.89 2.81
N GLN A 134 -7.97 -4.90 2.07
CA GLN A 134 -9.25 -5.10 2.71
C GLN A 134 -9.13 -6.46 3.37
N MET A 135 -9.35 -6.51 4.69
CA MET A 135 -9.34 -7.78 5.41
C MET A 135 -10.20 -8.76 4.61
N PRO A 136 -9.63 -9.89 4.14
CA PRO A 136 -10.39 -10.86 3.37
C PRO A 136 -11.68 -11.19 4.11
N VAL A 137 -12.77 -11.29 3.36
CA VAL A 137 -14.07 -11.68 3.91
C VAL A 137 -14.27 -13.14 3.54
N VAL A 138 -14.61 -13.95 4.54
CA VAL A 138 -14.96 -15.36 4.41
C VAL A 138 -16.43 -15.52 4.74
N ASP A 139 -17.18 -16.10 3.81
CA ASP A 139 -18.57 -16.46 4.05
C ASP A 139 -18.66 -17.80 4.79
N LEU A 140 -19.22 -17.80 6.00
CA LEU A 140 -19.36 -19.00 6.81
C LEU A 140 -20.22 -20.06 6.13
N SER A 141 -21.28 -19.66 5.43
CA SER A 141 -22.20 -20.57 4.75
C SER A 141 -21.45 -21.35 3.66
N ASN A 142 -20.58 -20.68 2.91
CA ASN A 142 -19.72 -21.29 1.90
C ASN A 142 -18.73 -22.31 2.51
N VAL A 143 -18.04 -21.96 3.60
CA VAL A 143 -17.05 -22.89 4.17
C VAL A 143 -17.71 -24.07 4.88
N ILE A 144 -18.87 -23.88 5.53
CA ILE A 144 -19.68 -25.00 6.06
C ILE A 144 -20.06 -25.95 4.94
N ASP A 145 -20.49 -25.38 3.82
CA ASP A 145 -20.97 -26.12 2.68
C ASP A 145 -19.87 -26.99 2.06
N ALA A 146 -18.70 -26.39 1.82
CA ALA A 146 -17.51 -27.08 1.36
C ALA A 146 -17.08 -28.18 2.34
N ALA A 147 -16.96 -27.86 3.64
CA ALA A 147 -16.51 -28.82 4.66
C ALA A 147 -17.44 -30.03 4.82
N ARG A 148 -18.73 -29.90 4.47
CA ARG A 148 -19.69 -31.02 4.50
C ARG A 148 -19.64 -31.87 3.24
N ARG A 149 -19.46 -31.24 2.08
CA ARG A 149 -19.65 -31.88 0.77
C ARG A 149 -18.37 -32.29 0.07
N ASP A 150 -17.29 -31.51 0.19
CA ASP A 150 -16.05 -31.76 -0.55
C ASP A 150 -15.45 -33.13 -0.24
N GLN A 151 -15.55 -33.62 1.00
CA GLN A 151 -15.08 -34.97 1.36
C GLN A 151 -15.70 -36.12 0.52
N PHE A 152 -16.83 -35.88 -0.15
CA PHE A 152 -17.51 -36.84 -1.01
C PHE A 152 -17.35 -36.53 -2.51
N ARG A 153 -16.57 -35.50 -2.86
CA ARG A 153 -16.32 -35.07 -4.25
C ARG A 153 -14.93 -35.53 -4.72
N PRO A 154 -14.68 -35.60 -6.03
CA PRO A 154 -13.33 -35.77 -6.56
C PRO A 154 -12.42 -34.61 -6.14
N LYS A 155 -11.17 -34.92 -5.79
CA LYS A 155 -10.15 -33.90 -5.52
C LYS A 155 -9.93 -33.03 -6.76
N GLY A 156 -9.86 -31.71 -6.59
CA GLY A 156 -9.66 -30.75 -7.68
C GLY A 156 -10.93 -30.04 -8.14
N ASP A 157 -12.09 -30.38 -7.58
CA ASP A 157 -13.39 -29.73 -7.84
C ASP A 157 -14.00 -29.22 -6.52
N GLY A 158 -13.22 -28.40 -5.80
CA GLY A 158 -13.56 -27.89 -4.47
C GLY A 158 -14.63 -26.81 -4.50
N LEU A 159 -15.55 -26.87 -3.54
CA LEU A 159 -16.58 -25.85 -3.38
C LEU A 159 -16.01 -24.58 -2.75
N HIS A 160 -16.45 -23.44 -3.26
CA HIS A 160 -16.17 -22.12 -2.68
C HIS A 160 -14.66 -21.89 -2.46
N GLU A 161 -13.86 -22.30 -3.45
CA GLU A 161 -12.38 -22.34 -3.39
C GLU A 161 -11.77 -21.09 -2.77
N ARG A 162 -12.28 -19.91 -3.12
CA ARG A 162 -11.82 -18.63 -2.57
C ARG A 162 -11.91 -18.55 -1.05
N ASP A 163 -13.06 -18.90 -0.48
CA ASP A 163 -13.30 -18.86 0.97
C ASP A 163 -12.51 -19.97 1.68
N VAL A 164 -12.47 -21.16 1.07
CA VAL A 164 -11.71 -22.30 1.60
C VAL A 164 -10.21 -22.01 1.64
N LEU A 165 -9.63 -21.45 0.57
CA LEU A 165 -8.21 -21.09 0.51
C LEU A 165 -7.80 -20.09 1.60
N ILE A 166 -8.66 -19.15 1.96
CA ILE A 166 -8.39 -18.20 3.06
C ILE A 166 -8.27 -18.96 4.38
N VAL A 167 -9.21 -19.88 4.65
CA VAL A 167 -9.23 -20.69 5.87
C VAL A 167 -8.05 -21.66 5.91
N GLU A 168 -7.71 -22.30 4.80
CA GLU A 168 -6.58 -23.22 4.72
C GLU A 168 -5.24 -22.54 4.94
N LYS A 169 -5.03 -21.37 4.34
CA LYS A 169 -3.84 -20.55 4.59
C LYS A 169 -3.74 -20.17 6.06
N ALA A 170 -4.85 -19.84 6.70
CA ALA A 170 -4.89 -19.55 8.13
C ALA A 170 -4.55 -20.79 8.98
N LEU A 171 -5.12 -21.96 8.68
CA LEU A 171 -4.77 -23.21 9.38
C LEU A 171 -3.30 -23.59 9.20
N ARG A 172 -2.75 -23.38 8.00
CA ARG A 172 -1.31 -23.56 7.73
C ARG A 172 -0.47 -22.59 8.55
N HIS A 173 -0.86 -21.32 8.63
CA HIS A 173 -0.15 -20.31 9.44
C HIS A 173 -0.19 -20.65 10.95
N GLN A 174 -1.23 -21.36 11.42
CA GLN A 174 -1.28 -21.93 12.77
C GLN A 174 -0.47 -23.24 12.92
N GLY A 175 0.20 -23.71 11.86
CA GLY A 175 0.94 -24.99 11.86
C GLY A 175 0.05 -26.23 11.88
N LEU A 176 -1.25 -26.09 11.62
CA LEU A 176 -2.23 -27.19 11.71
C LEU A 176 -2.46 -27.90 10.37
N LYS A 177 -2.03 -27.30 9.27
CA LYS A 177 -2.24 -27.83 7.91
C LYS A 177 -0.96 -27.73 7.07
N PRO A 178 -0.48 -28.84 6.48
CA PRO A 178 0.67 -28.84 5.58
C PRO A 178 0.45 -28.00 4.31
N ALA A 179 1.56 -27.63 3.66
CA ALA A 179 1.57 -26.74 2.50
C ALA A 179 0.83 -27.30 1.29
N GLU A 180 1.00 -28.59 1.07
CA GLU A 180 0.50 -29.39 -0.05
C GLU A 180 -1.02 -29.61 -0.03
N PHE A 181 -1.67 -29.32 1.11
CA PHE A 181 -3.12 -29.41 1.26
C PHE A 181 -3.81 -28.04 1.23
N VAL A 182 -3.08 -26.95 0.96
CA VAL A 182 -3.69 -25.63 0.71
C VAL A 182 -4.07 -25.56 -0.77
N ASP A 183 -5.17 -26.20 -1.12
CA ASP A 183 -5.63 -26.45 -2.49
C ASP A 183 -7.06 -25.96 -2.75
N GLY A 184 -7.70 -25.31 -1.77
CA GLY A 184 -9.06 -24.79 -1.89
C GLY A 184 -10.13 -25.88 -1.82
N TYR A 185 -9.76 -27.08 -1.35
CA TYR A 185 -10.64 -28.23 -1.25
C TYR A 185 -10.82 -28.66 0.20
N ALA A 186 -12.04 -28.49 0.72
CA ALA A 186 -12.37 -28.69 2.14
C ALA A 186 -12.62 -30.18 2.49
N GLY A 187 -11.77 -31.08 2.01
CA GLY A 187 -11.86 -32.52 2.25
C GLY A 187 -11.33 -32.97 3.62
N THR A 188 -10.92 -34.24 3.71
CA THR A 188 -10.51 -34.88 4.97
C THR A 188 -9.40 -34.13 5.72
N GLU A 189 -8.36 -33.67 5.03
CA GLU A 189 -7.24 -32.94 5.67
C GLU A 189 -7.65 -31.56 6.16
N PHE A 190 -8.57 -30.88 5.46
CA PHE A 190 -9.18 -29.66 5.95
C PHE A 190 -9.94 -29.91 7.27
N ARG A 191 -10.83 -30.91 7.29
CA ARG A 191 -11.65 -31.21 8.48
C ARG A 191 -10.78 -31.61 9.67
N LYS A 192 -9.74 -32.42 9.47
CA LYS A 192 -8.78 -32.78 10.53
C LYS A 192 -8.07 -31.55 11.10
N ALA A 193 -7.50 -30.70 10.25
CA ALA A 193 -6.82 -29.48 10.68
C ALA A 193 -7.78 -28.52 11.41
N TYR A 194 -9.01 -28.39 10.92
CA TYR A 194 -10.02 -27.55 11.56
C TYR A 194 -10.51 -28.12 12.89
N ALA A 195 -10.65 -29.44 13.02
CA ALA A 195 -10.99 -30.10 14.29
C ALA A 195 -9.91 -29.89 15.35
N LEU A 196 -8.62 -29.95 14.96
CA LEU A 196 -7.51 -29.59 15.84
C LEU A 196 -7.58 -28.12 16.28
N PHE A 197 -7.90 -27.22 15.35
CA PHE A 197 -8.12 -25.81 15.67
C PHE A 197 -9.29 -25.61 16.65
N GLN A 198 -10.42 -26.29 16.44
CA GLN A 198 -11.57 -26.23 17.34
C GLN A 198 -11.18 -26.72 18.75
N LYS A 199 -10.50 -27.86 18.85
CA LYS A 199 -10.01 -28.42 20.12
C LYS A 199 -9.15 -27.44 20.90
N ALA A 200 -8.37 -26.61 20.21
CA ALA A 200 -7.51 -25.61 20.83
C ALA A 200 -8.22 -24.28 21.17
N THR A 201 -9.44 -24.03 20.69
CA THR A 201 -10.03 -22.67 20.72
C THR A 201 -11.49 -22.58 21.16
N VAL A 202 -12.27 -23.64 21.10
CA VAL A 202 -13.70 -23.67 21.48
C VAL A 202 -14.04 -24.97 22.22
N PRO A 203 -15.17 -25.06 22.93
CA PRO A 203 -15.69 -26.32 23.48
C PRO A 203 -16.15 -27.30 22.38
N PRO A 204 -16.37 -28.59 22.70
CA PRO A 204 -16.90 -29.58 21.76
C PRO A 204 -18.25 -29.16 21.15
N PRO A 205 -18.60 -29.66 19.94
CA PRO A 205 -17.92 -30.71 19.19
C PRO A 205 -16.69 -30.23 18.40
N PHE A 206 -15.72 -31.13 18.20
CA PHE A 206 -14.53 -30.93 17.35
C PHE A 206 -14.69 -31.70 16.04
N ASP A 207 -15.77 -31.41 15.32
CA ASP A 207 -16.19 -32.16 14.14
C ASP A 207 -15.45 -31.75 12.85
N GLY A 208 -14.67 -30.67 12.90
CA GLY A 208 -13.98 -30.10 11.74
C GLY A 208 -14.88 -29.29 10.81
N ILE A 209 -16.12 -28.98 11.21
CA ILE A 209 -17.02 -28.10 10.48
C ILE A 209 -16.91 -26.68 11.07
N PRO A 210 -16.57 -25.66 10.28
CA PRO A 210 -16.51 -24.30 10.78
C PRO A 210 -17.81 -23.81 11.41
N GLY A 211 -17.74 -23.35 12.65
CA GLY A 211 -18.79 -22.58 13.31
C GLY A 211 -18.43 -21.10 13.36
N ILE A 212 -19.43 -20.23 13.56
CA ILE A 212 -19.21 -18.77 13.59
C ILE A 212 -18.14 -18.37 14.61
N THR A 213 -18.17 -18.95 15.80
CA THR A 213 -17.23 -18.65 16.89
C THR A 213 -15.81 -19.10 16.56
N SER A 214 -15.62 -20.34 16.11
CA SER A 214 -14.29 -20.86 15.76
C SER A 214 -13.72 -20.12 14.55
N LEU A 215 -14.53 -19.89 13.51
CA LEU A 215 -14.06 -19.22 12.29
C LEU A 215 -13.71 -17.75 12.56
N THR A 216 -14.48 -17.07 13.40
CA THR A 216 -14.16 -15.69 13.83
C THR A 216 -12.85 -15.64 14.61
N LYS A 217 -12.61 -16.58 15.54
CA LYS A 217 -11.33 -16.66 16.27
C LYS A 217 -10.15 -16.94 15.34
N LEU A 218 -10.34 -17.79 14.33
CA LEU A 218 -9.31 -18.01 13.31
C LEU A 218 -9.05 -16.74 12.49
N GLY A 219 -10.12 -16.03 12.11
CA GLY A 219 -10.06 -14.76 11.38
C GLY A 219 -9.30 -13.67 12.13
N GLN A 220 -9.61 -13.49 13.42
CA GLN A 220 -8.92 -12.53 14.29
C GLN A 220 -7.40 -12.78 14.38
N ARG A 221 -6.97 -14.05 14.36
CA ARG A 221 -5.55 -14.42 14.42
C ARG A 221 -4.82 -14.31 13.08
N ASN A 222 -5.55 -14.30 11.96
CA ASN A 222 -4.97 -14.43 10.62
C ASN A 222 -5.42 -13.32 9.65
N GLY A 223 -6.11 -12.29 10.13
CA GLY A 223 -6.40 -11.07 9.38
C GLY A 223 -7.58 -11.16 8.41
N PHE A 224 -8.60 -11.99 8.66
CA PHE A 224 -9.83 -12.04 7.86
C PHE A 224 -11.10 -11.87 8.72
N ARG A 225 -12.19 -11.40 8.12
CA ARG A 225 -13.51 -11.23 8.76
C ARG A 225 -14.48 -12.29 8.26
N VAL A 226 -15.42 -12.69 9.12
CA VAL A 226 -16.47 -13.65 8.78
C VAL A 226 -17.80 -12.93 8.48
N VAL A 227 -18.50 -13.39 7.45
CA VAL A 227 -19.91 -13.05 7.14
C VAL A 227 -20.74 -14.33 7.11
N GLN A 228 -22.07 -14.20 7.07
CA GLN A 228 -23.01 -15.31 7.15
C GLN A 228 -24.10 -15.19 6.10
#